data_AF-A0A089KES2-F1
#
_entry.id   AF-A0A089KES2-F1
#
_cell.length_a   1.000
_cell.length_b   1.000
_cell.length_c   1.000
_cell.angle_alpha   90.00
_cell.angle_beta   90.00
_cell.angle_gamma   90.00
#
_symmetry.space_group_name_H-M   'P 1'
#
loop_
_entity.id
_entity.type
_entity.pdbx_description
1 polymer ?
#
loop_
_entity_poly.entity_id
_entity_poly.type
_entity_poly.pdbx_seq_one_letter_code
_entity_poly.pdbx_strand_id
1 'polypeptide(L)'
;MAFDFRVFGHEMTPFPDRIIDTGDASAYVVERIVKFDAPVKRCWAAISSFNIDFPLETDEQGNRIINDIQQIGVSLSAPVPIPEDPKFVKLLNFFKVVSPKMIEKGIQPKGSMSFIVFAETEDRQ
;
A
#
# COMPACT_ATOMS: atom_id res chain seq x y z
N MET A 1 13.73 27.57 -8.22
CA MET A 1 13.19 26.50 -7.36
C MET A 1 11.69 26.45 -7.59
N ALA A 2 11.26 25.69 -8.59
CA ALA A 2 9.85 25.43 -8.82
C ALA A 2 9.42 24.23 -7.96
N PHE A 3 8.31 24.37 -7.23
CA PHE A 3 7.63 23.23 -6.60
C PHE A 3 6.47 22.86 -7.53
N ASP A 4 6.57 21.72 -8.22
CA ASP A 4 5.43 21.15 -8.95
C ASP A 4 4.61 20.32 -7.96
N PHE A 5 3.32 20.63 -7.83
CA PHE A 5 2.42 19.94 -6.91
C PHE A 5 1.47 19.08 -7.71
N ARG A 6 1.50 17.78 -7.47
CA ARG A 6 0.49 16.87 -8.00
C ARG A 6 -0.19 16.12 -6.88
N VAL A 7 -1.44 16.47 -6.64
CA VAL A 7 -2.36 15.63 -5.88
C VAL A 7 -2.82 14.53 -6.83
N PHE A 8 -2.16 13.38 -6.80
CA PHE A 8 -2.70 12.20 -7.45
C PHE A 8 -3.79 11.63 -6.55
N GLY A 9 -5.02 12.00 -6.90
CA GLY A 9 -6.22 11.52 -6.26
C GLY A 9 -6.38 10.02 -6.48
N HIS A 10 -6.79 9.35 -5.40
CA HIS A 10 -7.91 8.41 -5.43
C HIS A 10 -7.87 7.27 -6.46
N GLU A 11 -6.71 6.73 -6.79
CA GLU A 11 -6.72 5.39 -7.40
C GLU A 11 -7.00 4.37 -6.31
N MET A 12 -8.29 4.01 -6.17
CA MET A 12 -8.75 2.80 -5.50
C MET A 12 -8.20 1.59 -6.25
N THR A 13 -6.92 1.27 -6.06
CA THR A 13 -6.41 -0.01 -6.55
C THR A 13 -6.76 -1.12 -5.57
N PRO A 14 -7.09 -2.31 -6.09
CA PRO A 14 -7.30 -3.48 -5.26
C PRO A 14 -6.02 -3.76 -4.47
N PHE A 15 -6.15 -3.68 -3.15
CA PHE A 15 -5.17 -4.22 -2.24
C PHE A 15 -5.22 -5.75 -2.33
N PRO A 16 -4.11 -6.44 -2.57
CA PRO A 16 -2.76 -5.96 -2.98
C PRO A 16 -2.47 -6.11 -4.50
N ASP A 17 -1.80 -5.12 -5.11
CA ASP A 17 -1.33 -5.15 -6.51
C ASP A 17 -0.14 -6.13 -6.73
N ARG A 18 0.73 -6.29 -5.71
CA ARG A 18 1.80 -7.30 -5.65
C ARG A 18 2.21 -7.54 -4.20
N ILE A 19 2.00 -8.74 -3.66
CA ILE A 19 2.45 -9.13 -2.32
C ILE A 19 3.90 -9.57 -2.40
N ILE A 20 4.78 -8.93 -1.63
CA ILE A 20 6.14 -9.44 -1.39
C ILE A 20 6.09 -10.32 -0.14
N ASP A 21 6.57 -11.57 -0.25
CA ASP A 21 6.71 -12.45 0.90
C ASP A 21 7.76 -11.87 1.86
N THR A 22 7.33 -11.58 3.08
CA THR A 22 8.17 -11.03 4.15
C THR A 22 8.76 -12.12 5.04
N GLY A 23 8.36 -13.38 4.87
CA GLY A 23 8.61 -14.47 5.80
C GLY A 23 7.73 -14.43 7.07
N ASP A 24 6.94 -13.36 7.26
CA ASP A 24 5.94 -13.23 8.33
C ASP A 24 4.54 -13.33 7.72
N ALA A 25 3.81 -14.41 8.03
CA ALA A 25 2.47 -14.67 7.53
C ALA A 25 1.43 -13.59 7.91
N SER A 26 1.76 -12.71 8.85
CA SER A 26 0.94 -11.56 9.26
C SER A 26 1.28 -10.25 8.55
N ALA A 27 2.38 -10.21 7.78
CA ALA A 27 2.91 -8.99 7.18
C ALA A 27 2.93 -9.06 5.64
N TYR A 28 2.42 -7.99 5.03
CA TYR A 28 2.28 -7.82 3.59
C TYR A 28 3.00 -6.54 3.19
N VAL A 29 3.74 -6.60 2.09
CA VAL A 29 4.26 -5.39 1.43
C VAL A 29 3.47 -5.19 0.16
N VAL A 30 2.92 -3.99 -0.01
CA VAL A 30 2.35 -3.54 -1.27
C VAL A 30 3.34 -2.61 -1.94
N GLU A 31 3.79 -3.04 -3.11
CA GLU A 31 4.65 -2.28 -3.99
C GLU A 31 3.80 -1.53 -5.02
N ARG A 32 4.05 -0.24 -5.18
CA ARG A 32 3.42 0.58 -6.22
C ARG A 32 4.44 1.44 -6.94
N ILE A 33 4.27 1.58 -8.25
CA ILE A 33 5.12 2.41 -9.08
C ILE A 33 4.29 3.60 -9.58
N VAL A 34 4.77 4.80 -9.33
CA VAL A 34 4.14 6.06 -9.74
C VAL A 34 5.02 6.74 -10.77
N LYS A 35 4.42 7.19 -11.88
CA LYS A 35 5.10 7.92 -12.95
C LYS A 35 4.80 9.41 -12.84
N PHE A 36 5.85 10.23 -12.92
CA PHE A 36 5.79 11.69 -12.99
C PHE A 36 6.12 12.18 -14.40
N ASP A 37 5.73 13.41 -14.71
CA ASP A 37 6.01 14.00 -16.04
C ASP A 37 7.47 14.44 -16.19
N ALA A 38 8.14 14.72 -15.08
CA ALA A 38 9.52 15.18 -14.99
C ALA A 38 10.33 14.30 -14.03
N PRO A 39 11.67 14.26 -14.15
CA PRO A 39 12.55 13.57 -13.22
C PRO A 39 12.32 14.03 -11.78
N VAL A 40 12.28 13.07 -10.85
CA VAL A 40 12.04 13.29 -9.42
C VAL A 40 13.37 13.37 -8.67
N LYS A 41 13.57 14.47 -7.95
CA LYS A 41 14.74 14.71 -7.08
C LYS A 41 14.49 14.25 -5.65
N ARG A 42 13.30 14.55 -5.11
CA ARG A 42 12.85 14.11 -3.77
C ARG A 42 11.37 13.79 -3.80
N CYS A 43 10.93 12.89 -2.95
CA CYS A 43 9.52 12.57 -2.83
C CYS A 43 9.12 12.24 -1.39
N TRP A 44 7.84 12.42 -1.09
CA TRP A 44 7.19 12.09 0.17
C TRP A 44 5.81 11.52 -0.14
N ALA A 45 5.28 10.69 0.74
CA ALA A 45 3.91 10.22 0.60
C ALA A 45 3.22 10.19 1.97
N ALA A 46 1.91 10.37 1.95
CA ALA A 46 1.04 10.28 3.11
C ALA A 46 -0.14 9.36 2.78
N ILE A 47 -0.54 8.53 3.74
CA ILE A 47 -1.76 7.73 3.64
C ILE A 47 -2.94 8.68 3.88
N SER A 48 -3.83 8.78 2.89
CA SER A 48 -5.05 9.57 3.01
C SER A 48 -6.18 8.73 3.62
N SER A 49 -6.33 7.49 3.15
CA SER A 49 -7.31 6.54 3.66
C SER A 49 -6.91 5.11 3.30
N PHE A 50 -7.43 4.16 4.05
CA PHE A 50 -7.34 2.74 3.73
C PHE A 50 -8.65 2.07 4.13
N ASN A 51 -9.08 1.10 3.33
CA ASN A 51 -10.17 0.20 3.65
C ASN A 51 -9.71 -1.24 3.47
N ILE A 52 -10.10 -2.12 4.38
CA ILE A 52 -9.65 -3.51 4.41
C ILE A 52 -10.87 -4.39 4.52
N ASP A 53 -11.08 -5.13 3.45
CA ASP A 53 -12.13 -6.12 3.34
C ASP A 53 -11.57 -7.46 3.81
N PHE A 54 -12.09 -7.91 4.94
CA PHE A 54 -11.83 -9.26 5.46
C PHE A 54 -12.86 -10.20 4.84
N PRO A 55 -12.45 -11.22 4.09
CA PRO A 55 -13.41 -12.15 3.49
C PRO A 55 -14.25 -12.80 4.59
N LEU A 56 -15.56 -12.82 4.35
CA LEU A 56 -16.53 -13.43 5.23
C LEU A 56 -16.39 -14.95 5.11
N GLU A 57 -15.82 -15.55 6.13
CA GLU A 57 -15.80 -16.99 6.28
C GLU A 57 -17.05 -17.43 7.04
N THR A 58 -17.58 -18.59 6.67
CA THR A 58 -18.56 -19.32 7.46
C THR A 58 -17.95 -20.64 7.92
N ASP A 59 -18.26 -21.06 9.14
CA ASP A 59 -17.91 -22.40 9.60
C ASP A 59 -18.71 -23.47 8.84
N GLU A 60 -18.45 -24.75 9.12
CA GLU A 60 -19.16 -25.88 8.51
C GLU A 60 -20.67 -25.87 8.81
N GLN A 61 -21.12 -25.07 9.78
CA GLN A 61 -22.51 -24.91 10.20
C GLN A 61 -23.15 -23.64 9.60
N GLY A 62 -22.41 -22.88 8.80
CA GLY A 62 -22.88 -21.63 8.18
C GLY A 62 -22.80 -20.41 9.09
N ASN A 63 -22.25 -20.51 10.30
CA ASN A 63 -22.08 -19.36 11.19
C ASN A 63 -20.95 -18.48 10.67
N ARG A 64 -21.16 -17.17 10.67
CA ARG A 64 -20.12 -16.21 10.29
C ARG A 64 -18.96 -16.34 11.28
N ILE A 65 -17.80 -16.69 10.76
CA ILE A 65 -16.57 -16.64 11.52
C ILE A 65 -16.19 -15.17 11.60
N ILE A 66 -16.30 -14.60 12.79
CA ILE A 66 -15.66 -13.32 13.08
C ILE A 66 -14.16 -13.58 13.01
N ASN A 67 -13.50 -12.97 12.03
CA ASN A 67 -12.05 -12.88 12.04
C ASN A 67 -11.69 -11.97 13.21
N ASP A 68 -11.20 -12.56 14.30
CA ASP A 68 -10.74 -11.83 15.48
C ASP A 68 -9.48 -11.06 15.07
N ILE A 69 -9.68 -9.83 14.61
CA ILE A 69 -8.59 -8.92 14.24
C ILE A 69 -8.09 -8.27 15.53
N GLN A 70 -6.92 -8.70 15.97
CA GLN A 70 -6.30 -8.18 17.19
C GLN A 70 -5.60 -6.85 16.94
N GLN A 71 -5.00 -6.71 15.76
CA GLN A 71 -4.24 -5.51 15.41
C GLN A 71 -4.19 -5.30 13.90
N ILE A 72 -4.29 -4.04 13.50
CA ILE A 72 -3.99 -3.55 12.15
C ILE A 72 -2.88 -2.51 12.27
N GLY A 73 -1.76 -2.75 11.61
CA GLY A 73 -0.65 -1.79 11.48
C GLY A 73 -0.47 -1.39 10.03
N VAL A 74 -0.48 -0.09 9.74
CA VAL A 74 -0.15 0.44 8.42
C VAL A 74 1.03 1.39 8.56
N SER A 75 2.09 1.14 7.81
CA SER A 75 3.25 2.02 7.75
C SER A 75 3.59 2.30 6.29
N LEU A 76 3.86 3.57 6.01
CA LEU A 76 4.29 4.00 4.69
C LEU A 76 5.82 4.06 4.70
N SER A 77 6.46 3.33 3.79
CA SER A 77 7.90 3.47 3.57
C SER A 77 8.14 4.72 2.75
N ALA A 78 9.26 5.40 3.00
CA ALA A 78 9.65 6.54 2.20
C ALA A 78 9.62 6.18 0.70
N PRO A 79 8.97 6.99 -0.14
CA PRO A 79 9.01 6.79 -1.58
C PRO A 79 10.46 6.83 -2.07
N VAL A 80 10.83 5.90 -2.95
CA VAL A 80 12.20 5.77 -3.46
C VAL A 80 12.20 6.03 -4.97
N PRO A 81 12.93 7.04 -5.46
CA PRO A 81 13.13 7.22 -6.91
C PRO A 81 13.79 5.98 -7.52
N ILE A 82 13.37 5.60 -8.73
CA ILE A 82 14.00 4.52 -9.50
C ILE A 82 15.15 5.14 -10.31
N PRO A 83 16.44 4.86 -10.01
CA PRO A 83 17.55 5.53 -10.67
C PRO A 83 17.59 5.33 -12.18
N GLU A 84 17.18 4.15 -12.66
CA GLU A 84 17.16 3.79 -14.08
C GLU A 84 16.07 4.52 -14.86
N ASP A 85 15.03 4.99 -14.19
CA ASP A 85 13.97 5.81 -14.79
C ASP A 85 13.51 6.87 -13.77
N PRO A 86 14.16 8.06 -13.77
CA PRO A 86 14.01 9.04 -12.71
C PRO A 86 12.63 9.69 -12.68
N LYS A 87 11.77 9.41 -13.68
CA LYS A 87 10.36 9.79 -13.66
C LYS A 87 9.51 8.86 -12.80
N PHE A 88 10.06 7.75 -12.33
CA PHE A 88 9.32 6.76 -11.57
C PHE A 88 9.75 6.73 -10.11
N VAL A 89 8.76 6.58 -9.25
CA VAL A 89 8.92 6.48 -7.81
C VAL A 89 8.26 5.20 -7.36
N LYS A 90 8.98 4.45 -6.53
CA LYS A 90 8.51 3.25 -5.88
C LYS A 90 7.95 3.61 -4.50
N LEU A 91 6.70 3.29 -4.27
CA LEU A 91 6.06 3.31 -2.96
C LEU A 91 6.05 1.90 -2.39
N LEU A 92 6.55 1.74 -1.18
CA LEU A 92 6.40 0.49 -0.43
C LEU A 92 5.49 0.79 0.75
N ASN A 93 4.40 0.04 0.88
CA ASN A 93 3.52 0.12 2.02
C ASN A 93 3.56 -1.19 2.78
N PHE A 94 3.86 -1.08 4.07
CA PHE A 94 3.89 -2.21 4.96
C PHE A 94 2.56 -2.29 5.69
N PHE A 95 1.98 -3.47 5.63
CA PHE A 95 0.69 -3.76 6.22
C PHE A 95 0.79 -5.00 7.08
N LYS A 96 0.33 -4.91 8.33
CA LYS A 96 0.30 -6.05 9.25
C LYS A 96 -1.10 -6.27 9.78
N VAL A 97 -1.61 -7.49 9.59
CA VAL A 97 -2.86 -7.96 10.22
C VAL A 97 -2.50 -9.08 11.15
N VAL A 98 -2.82 -8.89 12.42
CA VAL A 98 -2.75 -9.98 13.38
C VAL A 98 -4.15 -10.54 13.57
N SER A 99 -4.42 -11.66 12.90
CA SER A 99 -5.61 -12.48 13.14
C SER A 99 -5.19 -13.96 13.06
N PRO A 100 -5.13 -14.68 14.21
CA PRO A 100 -4.66 -16.06 14.25
C PRO A 100 -5.38 -16.98 13.26
N LYS A 101 -6.71 -16.87 13.16
CA LYS A 101 -7.52 -17.66 12.22
C LYS A 101 -7.21 -17.36 10.76
N MET A 102 -6.96 -16.10 10.41
CA MET A 102 -6.57 -15.74 9.04
C MET A 102 -5.17 -16.24 8.71
N ILE A 103 -4.24 -16.19 9.67
CA ILE A 103 -2.88 -16.69 9.53
C ILE A 103 -2.90 -18.21 9.32
N GLU A 104 -3.62 -18.95 10.17
CA GLU A 104 -3.75 -20.42 10.08
C GLU A 104 -4.37 -20.88 8.76
N LYS A 105 -5.40 -20.17 8.28
CA LYS A 105 -6.09 -20.50 7.02
C LYS A 105 -5.43 -19.91 5.77
N GLY A 106 -4.34 -19.15 5.90
CA GLY A 106 -3.69 -18.46 4.79
C GLY A 106 -4.60 -17.45 4.09
N ILE A 107 -5.56 -16.86 4.81
CA ILE A 107 -6.52 -15.91 4.27
C ILE A 107 -5.82 -14.57 4.06
N GLN A 108 -5.80 -14.11 2.82
CA GLN A 108 -5.24 -12.81 2.48
C GLN A 108 -6.30 -11.70 2.64
N PRO A 109 -5.99 -10.61 3.36
CA PRO A 109 -6.86 -9.44 3.40
C PRO A 109 -6.93 -8.80 2.00
N LYS A 110 -8.13 -8.34 1.63
CA LYS A 110 -8.35 -7.52 0.43
C LYS A 110 -8.68 -6.10 0.84
N GLY A 111 -8.77 -5.17 -0.09
CA GLY A 111 -9.21 -3.82 0.23
C GLY A 111 -8.75 -2.77 -0.76
N SER A 112 -8.57 -1.54 -0.30
CA SER A 112 -8.04 -0.43 -1.08
C SER A 112 -7.23 0.52 -0.19
N MET A 113 -6.24 1.18 -0.77
CA MET A 113 -5.45 2.19 -0.05
C MET A 113 -5.25 3.41 -0.94
N SER A 114 -5.50 4.59 -0.39
CA SER A 114 -5.33 5.87 -1.07
C SER A 114 -4.17 6.64 -0.47
N PHE A 115 -3.30 7.17 -1.33
CA PHE A 115 -2.12 7.91 -0.95
C PHE A 115 -2.11 9.28 -1.61
N ILE A 116 -1.43 10.22 -0.97
CA ILE A 116 -1.03 11.48 -1.58
C ILE A 116 0.48 11.42 -1.70
N VAL A 117 1.01 11.63 -2.91
CA VAL A 117 2.45 11.63 -3.17
C VAL A 117 2.88 13.04 -3.55
N PHE A 118 3.90 13.55 -2.87
CA PHE A 118 4.55 14.82 -3.11
C PHE A 118 5.90 14.57 -3.76
N ALA A 119 6.27 15.33 -4.79
CA ALA A 119 7.58 15.20 -5.43
C ALA A 119 8.17 16.58 -5.76
N GLU A 120 9.44 16.78 -5.40
CA GLU A 120 10.28 17.83 -5.95
C GLU A 120 10.85 17.31 -7.28
N THR A 121 10.47 17.92 -8.40
CA THR A 121 10.98 17.55 -9.73
C THR A 121 12.14 18.44 -10.14
N GLU A 122 12.97 17.97 -11.07
CA GLU A 122 13.97 18.82 -11.72
C GLU A 122 13.29 19.98 -12.46
N ASP A 123 13.91 21.17 -12.44
CA ASP A 123 13.38 22.36 -13.12
C ASP A 123 13.25 22.05 -14.63
N ARG A 124 12.10 22.36 -15.22
CA ARG A 124 11.92 22.30 -16.68
C ARG A 124 12.70 23.48 -17.29
N GLN A 125 13.81 23.18 -17.96
CA GLN A 125 14.48 24.16 -18.84
C GLN A 125 13.61 24.45 -20.06
#